data_AF-A0AAW8L0B9-F1
#
_entry.id   AF-A0AAW8L0B9-F1
#
_cell.length_a   1.000
_cell.length_b   1.000
_cell.length_c   1.000
_cell.angle_alpha   90.00
_cell.angle_beta   90.00
_cell.angle_gamma   90.00
#
_symmetry.space_group_name_H-M   'P 1'
#
loop_
_entity.id
_entity.type
_entity.pdbx_description
1 polymer ?
#
loop_
_entity_poly.entity_id
_entity_poly.type
_entity_poly.pdbx_seq_one_letter_code
_entity_poly.pdbx_strand_id
1 'polypeptide(L)'
;MREFKLSKIWILSDLEKTANVFTFGPRMNLITSQKNSVGKSSLVKSILWTFGCEPYFDKLWKDQDISCRVEFTINSDIYTIFRHKNDYLVIRDEQSFFFNDFRKYVDFFCNLFNFFPMLENRSTKILELPSPA
;
A
#
# COMPACT_ATOMS: atom_id res chain seq x y z
N MET A 1 -10.23 -17.45 7.86
CA MET A 1 -9.81 -16.05 7.68
C MET A 1 -8.33 -16.06 7.33
N ARG A 2 -7.87 -15.36 6.27
CA ARG A 2 -6.44 -15.36 5.91
C ARG A 2 -5.68 -14.47 6.90
N GLU A 3 -4.54 -14.94 7.41
CA GLU A 3 -3.71 -14.16 8.33
C GLU A 3 -2.84 -13.20 7.53
N PHE A 4 -2.99 -11.89 7.76
CA PHE A 4 -2.16 -10.85 7.16
C PHE A 4 -1.21 -10.26 8.19
N LYS A 5 0.08 -10.13 7.85
CA LYS A 5 1.09 -9.48 8.71
C LYS A 5 1.96 -8.54 7.89
N LEU A 6 1.99 -7.27 8.27
CA LEU A 6 2.95 -6.30 7.76
C LEU A 6 4.31 -6.52 8.44
N SER A 7 5.40 -6.54 7.68
CA SER A 7 6.73 -6.85 8.23
C SER A 7 7.72 -5.71 8.06
N LYS A 8 7.67 -4.98 6.94
CA LYS A 8 8.61 -3.89 6.68
C LYS A 8 8.07 -2.89 5.67
N ILE A 9 8.50 -1.64 5.79
CA ILE A 9 8.31 -0.61 4.78
C ILE A 9 9.62 0.15 4.54
N TRP A 10 9.92 0.43 3.28
CA TRP A 10 10.89 1.42 2.84
C TRP A 10 10.13 2.61 2.27
N ILE A 11 10.54 3.81 2.67
CA ILE A 11 10.05 5.07 2.13
C ILE A 11 11.27 5.79 1.57
N LEU A 12 11.29 5.95 0.25
CA LEU A 12 12.40 6.55 -0.49
C LEU A 12 11.98 7.92 -1.00
N SER A 13 12.83 8.92 -0.82
CA SER A 13 12.73 10.19 -1.54
C SER A 13 13.82 10.25 -2.59
N ASP A 14 13.40 10.27 -3.85
CA ASP A 14 14.34 10.40 -4.98
C ASP A 14 14.90 11.83 -5.05
N LEU A 15 14.13 12.83 -4.62
CA LEU A 15 14.58 14.23 -4.54
C LEU A 15 15.72 14.41 -3.54
N GLU A 16 15.54 13.94 -2.30
CA GLU A 16 16.53 14.10 -1.22
C GLU A 16 17.60 13.00 -1.24
N LYS A 17 17.45 11.97 -2.09
CA LYS A 17 18.32 10.78 -2.14
C LYS A 17 18.45 10.10 -0.78
N THR A 18 17.35 10.04 -0.03
CA THR A 18 17.29 9.42 1.29
C THR A 18 16.25 8.31 1.32
N ALA A 19 16.42 7.37 2.25
CA ALA A 19 15.45 6.33 2.50
C ALA A 19 15.32 6.07 4.01
N ASN A 20 14.09 5.87 4.45
CA ASN A 20 13.79 5.37 5.79
C ASN A 20 13.25 3.95 5.70
N VAL A 21 13.66 3.10 6.66
CA VAL A 21 13.22 1.71 6.74
C VAL A 21 12.63 1.45 8.12
N PHE A 22 11.41 0.93 8.15
CA PHE A 22 10.73 0.58 9.39
C PHE A 22 10.36 -0.90 9.36
N THR A 23 10.70 -1.62 10.42
CA THR A 23 10.38 -3.04 10.60
C THR A 23 9.29 -3.18 11.66
N PHE A 24 8.35 -4.08 11.43
CA PHE A 24 7.22 -4.34 12.31
C PHE A 24 7.34 -5.75 12.90
N GLY A 25 7.14 -5.85 14.21
CA GLY A 25 6.99 -7.12 14.89
C GLY A 25 5.66 -7.80 14.54
N PRO A 26 5.52 -9.11 14.82
CA PRO A 26 4.35 -9.92 14.42
C PRO A 26 3.08 -9.64 15.23
N ARG A 27 3.13 -8.72 16.19
CA ARG A 27 2.04 -8.37 17.11
C ARG A 27 1.84 -6.85 17.13
N MET A 28 1.55 -6.29 18.30
CA MET A 28 1.35 -4.86 18.47
C MET A 28 2.66 -4.10 18.28
N ASN A 29 2.62 -3.07 17.43
CA ASN A 29 3.72 -2.15 17.18
C ASN A 29 3.31 -0.76 17.67
N LEU A 30 4.11 -0.15 18.55
CA LEU A 30 3.84 1.19 19.07
C LEU A 30 4.69 2.22 18.32
N ILE A 31 4.04 3.08 17.53
CA ILE A 31 4.69 4.20 16.85
C ILE A 31 4.54 5.44 17.75
N THR A 32 5.64 5.89 18.33
CA THR A 32 5.68 7.03 19.26
C THR A 32 6.69 8.08 18.83
N SER A 33 6.53 9.29 19.36
CA SER A 33 7.47 10.38 19.16
C SER A 33 7.28 11.46 20.23
N GLN A 34 8.34 12.20 20.54
CA GLN A 34 8.27 13.30 21.50
C GLN A 34 7.50 14.53 21.00
N LYS A 35 7.36 14.72 19.68
CA LYS A 35 6.71 15.89 19.06
C LYS A 35 5.60 15.48 18.08
N ASN A 36 4.66 16.38 17.84
CA ASN A 36 3.73 16.24 16.72
C ASN A 36 4.44 16.48 15.38
N SER A 37 3.84 15.98 14.30
CA SER A 37 4.31 16.22 12.92
C SER A 37 5.70 15.70 12.57
N VAL A 38 6.24 14.74 13.32
CA VAL A 38 7.54 14.10 13.02
C VAL A 38 7.43 12.88 12.10
N GLY A 39 6.33 12.75 11.34
CA GLY A 39 6.18 11.67 10.36
C GLY A 39 5.42 10.42 10.80
N LYS A 40 4.88 10.37 12.03
CA LYS A 40 4.01 9.24 12.47
C LYS A 40 2.84 8.99 11.51
N SER A 41 2.09 10.05 11.20
CA SER A 41 0.97 9.97 10.26
C SER A 41 1.45 9.70 8.85
N SER A 42 2.60 10.25 8.44
CA SER A 42 3.19 10.00 7.12
C SER A 42 3.53 8.52 6.94
N LEU A 43 4.13 7.87 7.95
CA LEU A 43 4.42 6.44 7.94
C LEU A 43 3.16 5.58 7.71
N VAL A 44 2.10 5.83 8.48
CA VAL A 44 0.82 5.09 8.34
C VAL A 44 0.19 5.34 6.97
N LYS A 45 0.19 6.59 6.51
CA LYS A 45 -0.32 6.96 5.18
C LYS A 45 0.50 6.32 4.06
N SER A 46 1.82 6.24 4.18
CA SER A 46 2.68 5.58 3.19
C SER A 46 2.37 4.09 3.05
N ILE A 47 2.04 3.40 4.15
CA ILE A 47 1.58 2.01 4.09
C ILE A 47 0.29 1.93 3.26
N LEU A 48 -0.74 2.69 3.63
CA LEU A 48 -2.03 2.69 2.91
C LEU A 48 -1.87 3.10 1.44
N TRP A 49 -1.04 4.10 1.18
CA TRP A 49 -0.72 4.56 -0.16
C TRP A 49 -0.05 3.47 -0.98
N THR A 50 0.92 2.75 -0.42
CA THR A 50 1.57 1.63 -1.13
C THR A 50 0.57 0.55 -1.54
N PHE A 51 -0.44 0.29 -0.71
CA PHE A 51 -1.50 -0.68 -1.04
C PHE A 51 -2.53 -0.18 -2.07
N GLY A 52 -2.51 1.10 -2.44
CA GLY A 52 -3.41 1.68 -3.45
C GLY A 52 -4.46 2.65 -2.91
N CYS A 53 -4.42 3.03 -1.64
CA CYS A 53 -5.26 4.12 -1.13
C CYS A 53 -4.70 5.49 -1.52
N GLU A 54 -5.53 6.52 -1.47
CA GLU A 54 -5.12 7.92 -1.72
C GLU A 54 -5.31 8.80 -0.48
N PRO A 55 -4.49 8.62 0.59
CA PRO A 55 -4.58 9.49 1.75
C PRO A 55 -4.06 10.90 1.43
N TYR A 56 -4.59 11.90 2.12
CA TYR A 56 -4.10 13.27 1.99
C TYR A 56 -2.66 13.40 2.54
N PHE A 57 -1.73 13.75 1.65
CA PHE A 57 -0.37 14.21 1.99
C PHE A 57 -0.28 15.73 1.87
N ASP A 58 0.51 16.35 2.74
CA ASP A 58 0.83 17.77 2.60
C ASP A 58 1.68 18.05 1.35
N LYS A 59 1.79 19.32 0.97
CA LYS A 59 2.50 19.72 -0.24
C LYS A 59 3.98 19.32 -0.19
N LEU A 60 4.63 19.54 0.95
CA LEU A 60 6.05 19.20 1.13
C LEU A 60 6.32 17.74 0.85
N TRP A 61 5.46 16.84 1.32
CA TRP A 61 5.59 15.40 1.06
C TRP A 61 5.40 15.05 -0.42
N LYS A 62 4.44 15.68 -1.10
CA LYS A 62 4.17 15.44 -2.52
C LYS A 62 5.32 15.85 -3.43
N ASP A 63 6.05 16.90 -3.04
CA ASP A 63 7.17 17.43 -3.82
C ASP A 63 8.43 16.54 -3.76
N GLN A 64 8.46 15.52 -2.89
CA GLN A 64 9.66 14.71 -2.59
C GLN A 64 9.91 13.52 -3.53
N ASP A 65 9.06 13.34 -4.55
CA ASP A 65 9.04 12.18 -5.46
C ASP A 65 9.22 10.85 -4.71
N ILE A 66 8.21 10.53 -3.89
CA ILE A 66 8.28 9.39 -2.97
C ILE A 66 7.97 8.08 -3.69
N SER A 67 8.83 7.09 -3.46
CA SER A 67 8.59 5.68 -3.74
C SER A 67 8.45 4.91 -2.43
N CYS A 68 7.57 3.90 -2.40
CA CYS A 68 7.42 3.05 -1.21
C CYS A 68 7.51 1.57 -1.59
N ARG A 69 8.14 0.79 -0.72
CA ARG A 69 8.15 -0.69 -0.78
C ARG A 69 7.59 -1.23 0.52
N VAL A 70 6.64 -2.14 0.46
CA VAL A 70 6.07 -2.83 1.62
C VAL A 70 6.27 -4.33 1.48
N GLU A 71 6.75 -4.96 2.55
CA GLU A 71 6.80 -6.42 2.71
C GLU A 71 5.75 -6.89 3.71
N PHE A 72 5.01 -7.92 3.35
CA PHE A 72 3.96 -8.50 4.18
C PHE A 72 3.79 -9.99 3.88
N THR A 73 3.04 -10.68 4.72
CA THR A 73 2.68 -12.08 4.50
C THR A 73 1.19 -12.30 4.48
N ILE A 74 0.71 -13.24 3.66
CA ILE A 74 -0.64 -13.80 3.71
C ILE A 74 -0.51 -15.30 3.94
N ASN A 75 -1.02 -15.82 5.07
CA ASN A 75 -0.90 -17.24 5.43
C ASN A 75 0.55 -17.80 5.29
N SER A 76 1.54 -17.00 5.71
CA SER A 76 2.98 -17.27 5.61
C SER A 76 3.64 -17.09 4.23
N ASP A 77 2.89 -16.93 3.15
CA ASP A 77 3.45 -16.57 1.85
C ASP A 77 3.94 -15.13 1.88
N ILE A 78 5.15 -14.87 1.37
CA ILE A 78 5.80 -13.56 1.39
C ILE A 78 5.44 -12.79 0.12
N TYR A 79 5.03 -11.53 0.32
CA TYR A 79 4.71 -10.62 -0.76
C TYR A 79 5.47 -9.31 -0.57
N THR A 80 5.86 -8.71 -1.69
CA THR A 80 6.35 -7.34 -1.74
C THR A 80 5.49 -6.52 -2.68
N ILE A 81 5.11 -5.31 -2.27
CA ILE A 81 4.57 -4.29 -3.17
C ILE A 81 5.57 -3.16 -3.24
N PHE A 82 5.87 -2.71 -4.45
CA PHE A 82 6.52 -1.44 -4.69
C PHE A 82 5.52 -0.52 -5.41
N ARG A 83 5.46 0.73 -4.97
CA ARG A 83 4.65 1.78 -5.59
C ARG A 83 5.50 3.02 -5.86
N HIS A 84 5.42 3.52 -7.09
CA HIS A 84 5.87 4.87 -7.46
C HIS A 84 4.77 5.53 -8.29
N LYS A 85 4.25 6.66 -7.82
CA LYS A 85 3.10 7.34 -8.46
C LYS A 85 1.92 6.38 -8.66
N ASN A 86 1.61 6.03 -9.91
CA ASN A 86 0.52 5.13 -10.29
C ASN A 86 1.01 3.76 -10.77
N ASP A 87 2.31 3.52 -10.72
CA ASP A 87 2.93 2.26 -11.08
C ASP A 87 3.08 1.37 -9.84
N TYR A 88 2.67 0.12 -9.98
CA TYR A 88 2.72 -0.89 -8.93
C TYR A 88 3.48 -2.11 -9.45
N LEU A 89 4.37 -2.62 -8.61
CA LEU A 89 5.05 -3.89 -8.83
C LEU A 89 4.77 -4.79 -7.62
N VAL A 90 4.12 -5.92 -7.85
CA VAL A 90 3.92 -6.96 -6.83
C VAL A 90 4.88 -8.10 -7.10
N ILE A 91 5.60 -8.55 -6.08
CA ILE A 91 6.50 -9.70 -6.14
C ILE A 91 6.00 -10.75 -5.17
N ARG A 92 5.93 -12.00 -5.66
CA ARG A 92 5.66 -13.20 -4.86
C ARG A 92 6.59 -14.29 -5.37
N ASP A 93 7.41 -14.85 -4.50
CA ASP A 93 8.43 -15.84 -4.85
C ASP A 93 9.32 -15.31 -5.99
N GLU A 94 9.40 -16.03 -7.12
CA GLU A 94 10.16 -15.63 -8.31
C GLU A 94 9.29 -14.89 -9.36
N GLN A 95 8.01 -14.66 -9.05
CA GLN A 95 7.08 -14.00 -9.97
C GLN A 95 6.95 -12.51 -9.64
N SER A 96 6.89 -11.69 -10.69
CA SER A 96 6.62 -10.27 -10.58
C SER A 96 5.46 -9.86 -11.49
N PHE A 97 4.62 -8.97 -10.97
CA PHE A 97 3.41 -8.49 -11.62
C PHE A 97 3.44 -6.97 -11.65
N PHE A 98 3.50 -6.39 -12.84
CA PHE A 98 3.52 -4.94 -13.03
C PHE A 98 2.13 -4.43 -13.42
N PHE A 99 1.73 -3.31 -12.83
CA PHE A 99 0.46 -2.65 -13.11
C PHE A 99 0.66 -1.14 -13.22
N ASN A 100 0.22 -0.58 -14.35
CA ASN A 100 0.03 0.86 -14.57
C ASN A 100 -1.46 1.23 -14.74
N ASP A 101 -2.34 0.22 -14.67
CA ASP A 101 -3.80 0.35 -14.66
C ASP A 101 -4.30 -0.07 -13.28
N PHE A 102 -4.85 0.90 -12.55
CA PHE A 102 -5.29 0.68 -11.19
C PHE A 102 -6.46 -0.31 -11.09
N ARG A 103 -7.32 -0.45 -12.12
CA ARG A 103 -8.40 -1.44 -12.09
C ARG A 103 -7.84 -2.86 -12.10
N LYS A 104 -6.85 -3.13 -12.97
CA LYS A 104 -6.17 -4.44 -13.01
C LYS A 104 -5.43 -4.75 -11.71
N TYR A 105 -4.86 -3.73 -11.08
CA TYR A 105 -4.24 -3.86 -9.77
C TYR A 105 -5.28 -4.23 -8.69
N VAL A 106 -6.44 -3.57 -8.68
CA VAL A 106 -7.56 -3.92 -7.77
C VAL A 106 -8.05 -5.35 -8.01
N ASP A 107 -8.22 -5.77 -9.27
CA ASP A 107 -8.62 -7.14 -9.60
C ASP A 107 -7.60 -8.17 -9.07
N PHE A 108 -6.30 -7.89 -9.23
CA PHE A 108 -5.24 -8.71 -8.67
C PHE A 108 -5.38 -8.82 -7.14
N PHE A 109 -5.60 -7.70 -6.44
CA PHE A 109 -5.78 -7.69 -4.98
C PHE A 109 -7.05 -8.44 -4.53
N CYS A 110 -8.16 -8.30 -5.24
CA CYS A 110 -9.39 -9.01 -4.92
C CYS A 110 -9.18 -10.53 -4.98
N ASN A 111 -8.48 -11.00 -6.01
CA ASN A 111 -8.09 -12.41 -6.14
C ASN A 111 -7.08 -12.83 -5.05
N LEU A 112 -6.09 -11.98 -4.78
CA LEU A 112 -5.06 -12.23 -3.77
C LEU A 112 -5.63 -12.38 -2.35
N PHE A 113 -6.68 -11.63 -2.01
CA PHE A 113 -7.34 -11.72 -0.71
C PHE A 113 -8.59 -12.63 -0.73
N ASN A 114 -9.02 -13.07 -1.91
CA ASN A 114 -10.32 -13.72 -2.13
C ASN A 114 -11.46 -12.92 -1.48
N PHE A 115 -11.44 -11.62 -1.73
CA PHE A 115 -12.39 -10.66 -1.18
C PHE A 115 -12.78 -9.68 -2.27
N PHE A 116 -14.07 -9.61 -2.57
CA PHE A 116 -14.63 -8.79 -3.64
C PHE A 116 -15.62 -7.82 -3.00
N PRO A 117 -15.24 -6.55 -2.77
CA PRO A 117 -16.11 -5.56 -2.16
C PRO A 117 -17.13 -5.03 -3.18
N MET A 118 -18.06 -5.89 -3.58
CA MET A 118 -19.09 -5.57 -4.57
C MET A 118 -20.09 -4.59 -3.95
N LEU A 119 -20.36 -3.49 -4.66
CA LEU A 119 -21.39 -2.53 -4.31
C LEU A 119 -22.45 -2.51 -5.41
N GLU A 120 -23.70 -2.32 -5.01
CA GLU A 120 -24.79 -2.14 -5.96
C GLU A 120 -24.65 -0.77 -6.62
N ASN A 121 -24.52 -0.76 -7.94
CA ASN A 121 -24.56 0.46 -8.71
C ASN A 121 -25.95 1.08 -8.59
N ARG A 122 -26.01 2.36 -8.18
CA ARG A 122 -27.27 3.06 -7.93
C ARG A 122 -28.18 3.15 -9.16
N SER A 123 -27.58 3.23 -10.35
CA SER A 123 -28.27 3.39 -11.62
C SER A 123 -28.67 2.06 -12.23
N THR A 124 -27.74 1.10 -12.31
CA THR A 124 -27.98 -0.17 -13.02
C THR A 124 -28.55 -1.25 -12.11
N LYS A 125 -28.46 -1.10 -10.79
CA LYS A 125 -28.86 -2.12 -9.80
C LYS A 125 -28.05 -3.41 -9.87
N ILE A 126 -26.93 -3.39 -10.60
CA ILE A 126 -26.01 -4.52 -10.74
C ILE A 126 -24.94 -4.41 -9.65
N LEU A 127 -24.58 -5.54 -9.05
CA LEU A 127 -23.42 -5.64 -8.18
C LEU A 127 -22.15 -5.59 -9.02
N GLU A 128 -21.31 -4.58 -8.77
CA GLU A 128 -20.02 -4.42 -9.44
C GLU A 128 -18.94 -4.02 -8.44
N LEU A 129 -17.67 -4.21 -8.81
CA LEU A 129 -16.57 -3.60 -8.08
C LEU A 129 -16.69 -2.08 -8.25
N PRO A 130 -16.71 -1.31 -7.16
CA PRO A 130 -16.82 0.14 -7.25
C PRO A 130 -15.63 0.67 -8.05
N SER A 131 -15.91 1.67 -8.89
CA SER A 131 -14.84 2.38 -9.57
C SER A 131 -13.92 3.04 -8.52
N PRO A 132 -12.60 3.07 -8.77
CA PRO A 132 -11.68 3.91 -8.03
C PRO A 132 -12.23 5.34 -7.94
N ALA A 133 -12.15 5.95 -6.74
CA ALA A 133 -12.63 7.31 -6.49
C ALA A 133 -11.71 8.38 -7.12
#